data_AF-A0A9P8V2Z9-F1
#
_entry.id   AF-A0A9P8V2Z9-F1
#
_cell.length_a   1.000
_cell.length_b   1.000
_cell.length_c   1.000
_cell.angle_alpha   90.00
_cell.angle_beta   90.00
_cell.angle_gamma   90.00
#
_symmetry.space_group_name_H-M   'P 1'
#
loop_
_entity.id
_entity.type
_entity.pdbx_description
1 polymer ?
#
loop_
_entity_poly.entity_id
_entity_poly.type
_entity_poly.pdbx_seq_one_letter_code
_entity_poly.pdbx_strand_id
1 'polypeptide(L)'
;MSTKNRTTGRFCTVMMCTNPTSLEATLRRHGIPRIWEHTDLPLVDIPLHILRLNVEYTSNVFSDLTRRIEKAENQLMESSEDLNSLIRELNRCNADLLRLETRWNFERKLSATIREVIDEYILRQSSQNSNVKNDQYFTAVLEHLMLQDRLSQSSEYGISILPRRIQNQFSAAYSLIAQRDTKATIILAKESQKLATASLRDSSSMKTIAGMTLLFLPPTFVCTFFSMPIINWDALGHRSLGIYFATATPLTVMVILSWITYNVWRRKAEKKKFKLEDDASKSV
;
A
#
# COMPACT_ATOMS: atom_id res chain seq x y z
N MET A 1 54.55 -56.57 -22.27
CA MET A 1 53.96 -55.40 -22.96
C MET A 1 52.45 -55.49 -22.78
N SER A 2 51.91 -54.86 -21.73
CA SER A 2 50.47 -54.83 -21.44
C SER A 2 50.15 -53.47 -20.83
N THR A 3 49.60 -52.59 -21.65
CA THR A 3 49.23 -51.22 -21.32
C THR A 3 47.91 -51.22 -20.56
N LYS A 4 47.98 -51.04 -19.24
CA LYS A 4 46.79 -50.88 -18.39
C LYS A 4 46.28 -49.44 -18.55
N ASN A 5 45.18 -49.32 -19.29
CA ASN A 5 44.49 -48.07 -19.58
C ASN A 5 43.98 -47.44 -18.28
N ARG A 6 44.52 -46.28 -17.90
CA ARG A 6 44.11 -45.51 -16.72
C ARG A 6 42.93 -44.63 -17.13
N THR A 7 41.72 -45.05 -16.77
CA THR A 7 40.50 -44.25 -16.97
C THR A 7 40.50 -43.06 -16.02
N THR A 8 41.03 -41.93 -16.46
CA THR A 8 40.82 -40.62 -15.82
C THR A 8 39.38 -40.19 -16.07
N GLY A 9 38.49 -40.53 -15.14
CA GLY A 9 37.16 -39.96 -15.08
C GLY A 9 37.28 -38.46 -14.78
N ARG A 10 37.06 -37.62 -15.79
CA ARG A 10 36.90 -36.17 -15.59
C ARG A 10 35.52 -35.94 -14.98
N PHE A 11 35.46 -35.74 -13.67
CA PHE A 11 34.25 -35.22 -13.03
C PHE A 11 34.17 -33.71 -13.29
N CYS A 12 33.22 -33.29 -14.13
CA CYS A 12 32.87 -31.89 -14.29
C CYS A 12 31.96 -31.47 -13.12
N THR A 13 32.55 -30.84 -12.10
CA THR A 13 31.77 -30.15 -11.06
C THR A 13 31.21 -28.86 -11.67
N VAL A 14 29.93 -28.85 -12.02
CA VAL A 14 29.22 -27.63 -12.44
C VAL A 14 28.86 -26.85 -11.18
N MET A 15 29.73 -25.93 -10.78
CA MET A 15 29.50 -25.04 -9.65
C MET A 15 28.87 -23.73 -10.15
N MET A 16 27.56 -23.58 -9.96
CA MET A 16 26.88 -22.32 -10.29
C MET A 16 27.18 -21.25 -9.23
N CYS A 17 28.27 -20.50 -9.44
CA CYS A 17 28.49 -19.25 -8.72
C CYS A 17 27.80 -18.10 -9.46
N THR A 18 27.01 -17.31 -8.73
CA THR A 18 26.33 -16.11 -9.26
C THR A 18 27.28 -14.95 -9.53
N ASN A 19 28.55 -15.03 -9.10
CA ASN A 19 29.57 -14.02 -9.36
C ASN A 19 30.91 -14.66 -9.76
N PRO A 20 31.29 -14.65 -11.06
CA PRO A 20 32.44 -15.40 -11.58
C PRO A 20 33.80 -14.85 -11.10
N THR A 21 33.88 -13.56 -10.75
CA THR A 21 35.12 -12.90 -10.30
C THR A 21 35.56 -13.38 -8.90
N SER A 22 34.60 -13.71 -8.03
CA SER A 22 34.87 -14.28 -6.70
C SER A 22 35.47 -15.68 -6.81
N LEU A 23 35.02 -16.48 -7.77
CA LEU A 23 35.45 -17.87 -7.93
C LEU A 23 36.90 -17.95 -8.42
N GLU A 24 37.25 -17.18 -9.45
CA GLU A 24 38.62 -17.15 -9.98
C GLU A 24 39.61 -16.61 -8.94
N ALA A 25 39.23 -15.55 -8.21
CA ALA A 25 40.03 -15.03 -7.11
C ALA A 25 40.21 -16.08 -5.99
N THR A 26 39.17 -16.84 -5.66
CA THR A 26 39.22 -17.89 -4.63
C THR A 26 40.13 -19.05 -5.05
N LEU A 27 40.01 -19.52 -6.30
CA LEU A 27 40.82 -20.59 -6.87
C LEU A 27 42.31 -20.22 -6.93
N ARG A 28 42.62 -18.96 -7.31
CA ARG A 28 44.00 -18.46 -7.31
C ARG A 28 44.58 -18.29 -5.91
N ARG A 29 43.74 -17.99 -4.91
CA ARG A 29 44.19 -17.69 -3.54
C ARG A 29 44.44 -18.93 -2.68
N HIS A 30 43.68 -20.00 -2.87
CA HIS A 30 43.83 -21.22 -2.07
C HIS A 30 44.74 -22.27 -2.71
N GLY A 31 44.95 -22.25 -4.03
CA GLY A 31 45.69 -23.32 -4.72
C GLY A 31 45.03 -24.69 -4.52
N ILE A 32 45.41 -25.69 -5.29
CA ILE A 32 44.98 -27.08 -5.02
C ILE A 32 45.95 -27.64 -3.97
N PRO A 33 45.51 -28.02 -2.76
CA PRO A 33 46.41 -28.56 -1.73
C PRO A 33 47.11 -29.83 -2.24
N ARG A 34 48.43 -29.96 -2.01
CA ARG A 34 49.20 -31.18 -2.37
C ARG A 34 48.69 -32.46 -1.68
N ILE A 35 47.85 -32.33 -0.66
CA ILE A 35 47.23 -33.40 0.13
C ILE A 35 46.22 -34.23 -0.70
N TRP A 36 45.81 -33.72 -1.88
CA TRP A 36 44.93 -34.43 -2.83
C TRP A 36 45.49 -35.78 -3.33
N GLU A 37 46.79 -36.05 -3.16
CA GLU A 37 47.37 -37.35 -3.55
C GLU A 37 46.91 -38.51 -2.65
N HIS A 38 46.41 -38.22 -1.44
CA HIS A 38 46.11 -39.23 -0.43
C HIS A 38 44.67 -39.17 0.11
N THR A 39 43.97 -38.06 -0.07
CA THR A 39 42.61 -37.86 0.46
C THR A 39 41.78 -36.95 -0.43
N ASP A 40 40.51 -37.30 -0.65
CA ASP A 40 39.54 -36.47 -1.40
C ASP A 40 38.94 -35.33 -0.55
N LEU A 41 39.25 -35.30 0.75
CA LEU A 41 38.71 -34.33 1.71
C LEU A 41 38.89 -32.85 1.32
N PRO A 42 40.01 -32.42 0.71
CA PRO A 42 40.17 -31.01 0.34
C PRO A 42 39.29 -30.57 -0.84
N LEU A 43 38.48 -31.47 -1.43
CA LEU A 43 37.38 -31.10 -2.32
C LEU A 43 36.32 -30.26 -1.57
N VAL A 44 36.21 -30.42 -0.25
CA VAL A 44 35.26 -29.70 0.61
C VAL A 44 35.66 -28.24 0.83
N ASP A 45 36.93 -27.87 0.64
CA ASP A 45 37.42 -26.51 0.88
C ASP A 45 36.68 -25.45 0.05
N ILE A 46 36.39 -25.76 -1.22
CA ILE A 46 35.71 -24.80 -2.12
C ILE A 46 34.25 -24.59 -1.68
N PRO A 47 33.42 -25.65 -1.51
CA PRO A 47 32.08 -25.52 -0.90
C PRO A 47 32.10 -24.82 0.45
N LEU A 48 33.06 -25.13 1.32
CA LEU A 48 33.17 -24.54 2.66
C LEU A 48 33.50 -23.05 2.59
N HIS A 49 34.36 -22.63 1.68
CA HIS A 49 34.65 -21.22 1.45
C HIS A 49 33.43 -20.47 0.92
N ILE A 50 32.69 -21.07 -0.02
CA ILE A 50 31.45 -20.50 -0.54
C ILE A 50 30.38 -20.41 0.54
N LEU A 51 30.28 -21.43 1.41
CA LEU A 51 29.39 -21.40 2.57
C LEU A 51 29.71 -20.20 3.46
N ARG A 52 31.00 -20.01 3.81
CA ARG A 52 31.45 -18.88 4.62
C ARG A 52 31.07 -17.52 4.01
N LEU A 53 31.32 -17.32 2.71
CA LEU A 53 30.96 -16.08 2.03
C LEU A 53 29.44 -15.84 2.05
N ASN A 54 28.65 -16.91 1.96
CA ASN A 54 27.20 -16.81 2.03
C ASN A 54 26.70 -16.46 3.43
N VAL A 55 27.22 -17.11 4.48
CA VAL A 55 26.88 -16.82 5.87
C VAL A 55 27.20 -15.36 6.22
N GLU A 56 28.37 -14.87 5.79
CA GLU A 56 28.75 -13.47 6.01
C GLU A 56 27.80 -12.50 5.27
N TYR A 57 27.47 -12.82 4.02
CA TYR A 57 26.53 -12.02 3.23
C TYR A 57 25.12 -12.03 3.84
N THR A 58 24.58 -13.21 4.19
CA THR A 58 23.23 -13.35 4.76
C THR A 58 23.13 -12.65 6.11
N SER A 59 24.15 -12.73 6.96
CA SER A 59 24.20 -12.02 8.24
C SER A 59 24.19 -10.49 8.08
N ASN A 60 24.97 -9.96 7.13
CA ASN A 60 25.00 -8.53 6.84
C ASN A 60 23.66 -8.02 6.30
N VAL A 61 23.07 -8.73 5.34
CA VAL A 61 21.76 -8.39 4.76
C VAL A 61 20.67 -8.50 5.82
N PHE A 62 20.69 -9.51 6.67
CA PHE A 62 19.75 -9.66 7.77
C PHE A 62 19.81 -8.47 8.74
N SER A 63 21.02 -8.02 9.10
CA SER A 63 21.22 -6.88 10.00
C SER A 63 20.71 -5.58 9.37
N ASP A 64 20.99 -5.34 8.09
CA ASP A 64 20.50 -4.17 7.36
C ASP A 64 18.96 -4.17 7.24
N LEU A 65 18.38 -5.32 6.88
CA LEU A 65 16.94 -5.50 6.75
C LEU A 65 16.24 -5.23 8.09
N THR A 66 16.78 -5.75 9.19
CA THR A 66 16.23 -5.54 10.54
C THR A 66 16.22 -4.06 10.90
N ARG A 67 17.32 -3.35 10.63
CA ARG A 67 17.42 -1.90 10.85
C ARG A 67 16.44 -1.10 9.99
N ARG A 68 16.26 -1.46 8.72
CA ARG A 68 15.29 -0.80 7.83
C ARG A 68 13.85 -0.99 8.30
N ILE A 69 13.51 -2.18 8.78
CA ILE A 69 12.19 -2.50 9.31
C ILE A 69 11.92 -1.77 10.63
N GLU A 70 12.92 -1.65 11.49
CA GLU A 70 12.81 -0.86 12.72
C GLU A 70 12.63 0.64 12.41
N LYS A 71 13.36 1.16 11.41
CA LYS A 71 13.18 2.54 10.94
C LYS A 71 11.77 2.77 10.40
N ALA A 72 11.24 1.83 9.61
CA ALA A 72 9.87 1.90 9.10
C ALA A 72 8.85 1.84 10.25
N GLU A 73 9.10 1.04 11.28
CA GLU A 73 8.26 0.97 12.49
C GLU A 73 8.19 2.31 13.21
N ASN A 74 9.34 2.95 13.44
CA ASN A 74 9.41 4.25 14.12
C ASN A 74 8.68 5.34 13.31
N GLN A 75 8.84 5.35 11.99
CA GLN A 75 8.12 6.28 11.11
C GLN A 75 6.60 6.08 11.12
N LEU A 76 6.15 4.85 11.38
CA LEU A 76 4.73 4.54 11.53
C LEU A 76 4.18 5.04 12.86
N MET A 77 4.96 4.88 13.95
CA MET A 77 4.60 5.37 15.28
C MET A 77 4.54 6.90 15.34
N GLU A 78 5.43 7.59 14.63
CA GLU A 78 5.46 9.06 14.54
C GLU A 78 4.34 9.65 13.65
N SER A 79 3.43 8.82 13.12
CA SER A 79 2.33 9.23 12.24
C SER A 79 2.80 9.99 10.99
N SER A 80 3.83 9.47 10.31
CA SER A 80 4.41 10.13 9.12
C SER A 80 3.37 10.57 8.08
N GLU A 81 3.55 11.76 7.52
CA GLU A 81 2.66 12.30 6.48
C GLU A 81 2.69 11.45 5.20
N ASP A 82 3.86 10.96 4.78
CA ASP A 82 4.03 10.18 3.54
C ASP A 82 3.97 8.66 3.75
N LEU A 83 2.76 8.17 4.01
CA LEU A 83 2.46 6.75 4.20
C LEU A 83 2.72 5.90 2.94
N ASN A 84 2.65 6.51 1.76
CA ASN A 84 2.91 5.84 0.48
C ASN A 84 4.41 5.52 0.31
N SER A 85 5.31 6.40 0.75
CA SER A 85 6.74 6.10 0.80
C SER A 85 7.04 4.90 1.71
N LEU A 86 6.40 4.85 2.88
CA LEU A 86 6.57 3.78 3.86
C LEU A 86 6.09 2.43 3.32
N ILE A 87 4.93 2.39 2.65
CA ILE A 87 4.43 1.17 1.98
C ILE A 87 5.40 0.69 0.90
N ARG A 88 6.00 1.60 0.12
CA ARG A 88 7.01 1.21 -0.89
C ARG A 88 8.26 0.62 -0.23
N GLU A 89 8.71 1.19 0.87
CA GLU A 89 9.87 0.67 1.60
C GLU A 89 9.58 -0.70 2.24
N LEU A 90 8.41 -0.88 2.84
CA LEU A 90 7.94 -2.18 3.33
C LEU A 90 7.91 -3.26 2.24
N ASN A 91 7.43 -2.90 1.03
CA ASN A 91 7.43 -3.82 -0.11
C ASN A 91 8.85 -4.19 -0.55
N ARG A 92 9.79 -3.24 -0.50
CA ARG A 92 11.21 -3.53 -0.77
C ARG A 92 11.78 -4.47 0.29
N CYS A 93 11.52 -4.20 1.57
CA CYS A 93 11.92 -5.09 2.67
C CYS A 93 11.34 -6.50 2.49
N ASN A 94 10.10 -6.63 2.06
CA ASN A 94 9.49 -7.94 1.78
C ASN A 94 10.19 -8.68 0.63
N ALA A 95 10.53 -7.97 -0.46
CA ALA A 95 11.25 -8.57 -1.59
C ALA A 95 12.68 -9.00 -1.19
N ASP A 96 13.37 -8.17 -0.39
CA ASP A 96 14.71 -8.48 0.11
C ASP A 96 14.68 -9.64 1.11
N LEU A 97 13.63 -9.75 1.93
CA LEU A 97 13.40 -10.89 2.83
C LEU A 97 13.27 -12.20 2.05
N LEU A 98 12.49 -12.24 0.97
CA LEU A 98 12.33 -13.44 0.13
C LEU A 98 13.67 -13.88 -0.50
N ARG A 99 14.48 -12.91 -0.93
CA ARG A 99 15.83 -13.16 -1.44
C ARG A 99 16.75 -13.72 -0.35
N LEU A 100 16.69 -13.14 0.84
CA LEU A 100 17.43 -13.60 2.01
C LEU A 100 17.03 -15.03 2.39
N GLU A 101 15.74 -15.34 2.44
CA GLU A 101 15.22 -16.68 2.75
C GLU A 101 15.69 -17.71 1.73
N THR A 102 15.65 -17.36 0.44
CA THR A 102 16.15 -18.22 -0.63
C THR A 102 17.65 -18.48 -0.48
N ARG A 103 18.44 -17.45 -0.14
CA ARG A 103 19.90 -17.56 0.01
C ARG A 103 20.27 -18.36 1.26
N TRP A 104 19.56 -18.15 2.36
CA TRP A 104 19.73 -18.90 3.59
C TRP A 104 19.32 -20.38 3.43
N ASN A 105 18.26 -20.67 2.66
CA ASN A 105 17.91 -22.04 2.32
C ASN A 105 18.99 -22.73 1.47
N PHE A 106 19.63 -22.01 0.55
CA PHE A 106 20.80 -22.51 -0.18
C PHE A 106 21.97 -22.79 0.77
N GLU A 107 22.27 -21.87 1.68
CA GLU A 107 23.31 -22.00 2.71
C GLU A 107 23.10 -23.25 3.58
N ARG A 108 21.89 -23.48 4.09
CA ARG A 108 21.55 -24.68 4.87
C ARG A 108 21.73 -25.96 4.08
N LYS A 109 21.28 -25.98 2.82
CA LYS A 109 21.46 -27.15 1.94
C LYS A 109 22.93 -27.43 1.67
N LEU A 110 23.71 -26.39 1.38
CA LEU A 110 25.14 -26.51 1.14
C LEU A 110 25.87 -27.06 2.37
N SER A 111 25.55 -26.54 3.56
CA SER A 111 26.13 -27.04 4.81
C SER A 111 25.78 -28.50 5.07
N ALA A 112 24.52 -28.89 4.86
CA ALA A 112 24.08 -30.28 4.99
C ALA A 112 24.83 -31.22 4.03
N THR A 113 25.01 -30.82 2.77
CA THR A 113 25.79 -31.60 1.79
C THR A 113 27.26 -31.71 2.18
N ILE A 114 27.86 -30.61 2.67
CA ILE A 114 29.26 -30.65 3.15
C ILE A 114 29.39 -31.61 4.33
N ARG A 115 28.44 -31.58 5.26
CA ARG A 115 28.40 -32.48 6.41
C ARG A 115 28.27 -33.94 5.97
N GLU A 116 27.39 -34.25 5.02
CA GLU A 116 27.20 -35.61 4.50
C GLU A 116 28.49 -36.15 3.87
N VAL A 117 29.22 -35.33 3.10
CA VAL A 117 30.53 -35.71 2.53
C VAL A 117 31.57 -35.97 3.61
N ILE A 118 31.62 -35.13 4.65
CA ILE A 118 32.54 -35.32 5.78
C ILE A 118 32.19 -36.60 6.57
N ASP A 119 30.91 -36.84 6.82
CA ASP A 119 30.44 -38.04 7.53
C ASP A 119 30.76 -39.32 6.73
N GLU A 120 30.57 -39.32 5.41
CA GLU A 120 30.96 -40.44 4.54
C GLU A 120 32.48 -40.68 4.57
N TYR A 121 33.28 -39.61 4.58
CA TYR A 121 34.73 -39.71 4.72
C TYR A 121 35.15 -40.32 6.07
N ILE A 122 34.53 -39.91 7.17
CA ILE A 122 34.77 -40.49 8.52
C ILE A 122 34.45 -41.98 8.52
N LEU A 123 33.29 -42.37 7.97
CA LEU A 123 32.86 -43.78 7.91
C LEU A 123 33.85 -44.62 7.12
N ARG A 124 34.32 -44.12 5.97
CA ARG A 124 35.26 -44.82 5.10
C ARG A 124 36.63 -45.01 5.75
N GLN A 125 37.15 -44.00 6.43
CA GLN A 125 38.41 -44.10 7.16
C GLN A 125 38.32 -44.95 8.44
N SER A 126 37.18 -44.95 9.14
CA SER A 126 36.98 -45.81 10.32
C SER A 126 37.10 -47.30 9.97
N SER A 127 36.74 -47.69 8.73
CA SER A 127 36.94 -49.04 8.20
C SER A 127 38.43 -49.38 7.98
N GLN A 128 39.27 -48.37 7.78
CA GLN A 128 40.69 -48.51 7.44
C GLN A 128 41.63 -48.41 8.65
N ASN A 129 41.07 -48.33 9.87
CA ASN A 129 41.76 -48.31 11.17
C ASN A 129 42.79 -47.18 11.35
N SER A 130 42.62 -46.08 10.61
CA SER A 130 43.46 -44.89 10.65
C SER A 130 42.91 -43.84 11.63
N ASN A 131 43.80 -43.16 12.36
CA ASN A 131 43.43 -42.22 13.43
C ASN A 131 43.08 -40.81 12.88
N VAL A 132 41.99 -40.71 12.13
CA VAL A 132 41.55 -39.47 11.43
C VAL A 132 41.35 -38.28 12.36
N LYS A 133 40.92 -38.54 13.61
CA LYS A 133 40.67 -37.48 14.59
C LYS A 133 41.95 -36.75 15.01
N ASN A 134 43.12 -37.33 14.76
CA ASN A 134 44.40 -36.67 15.01
C ASN A 134 44.90 -35.87 13.79
N ASP A 135 44.19 -35.91 12.66
CA ASP A 135 44.49 -35.06 11.52
C ASP A 135 44.06 -33.62 11.83
N GLN A 136 45.06 -32.74 11.94
CA GLN A 136 44.88 -31.33 12.22
C GLN A 136 44.06 -30.62 11.14
N TYR A 137 44.21 -31.02 9.89
CA TYR A 137 43.47 -30.44 8.76
C TYR A 137 41.99 -30.82 8.82
N PHE A 138 41.70 -32.10 9.07
CA PHE A 138 40.33 -32.57 9.26
C PHE A 138 39.62 -31.85 10.42
N THR A 139 40.31 -31.71 11.55
CA THR A 139 39.79 -31.03 12.73
C THR A 139 39.46 -29.56 12.43
N ALA A 140 40.33 -28.87 11.69
CA ALA A 140 40.10 -27.48 11.28
C ALA A 140 38.88 -27.35 10.35
N VAL A 141 38.74 -28.22 9.35
CA VAL A 141 37.58 -28.23 8.43
C VAL A 141 36.27 -28.43 9.19
N LEU A 142 36.25 -29.37 10.14
CA LEU A 142 35.08 -29.64 10.96
C LEU A 142 34.72 -28.45 11.87
N GLU A 143 35.72 -27.85 12.53
CA GLU A 143 35.54 -26.67 13.36
C GLU A 143 34.98 -25.49 12.55
N HIS A 144 35.52 -25.27 11.35
CA HIS A 144 35.04 -24.23 10.43
C HIS A 144 33.58 -24.46 10.02
N LEU A 145 33.20 -25.69 9.66
CA LEU A 145 31.82 -26.02 9.32
C LEU A 145 30.88 -25.78 10.50
N MET A 146 31.24 -26.27 11.69
CA MET A 146 30.44 -26.09 12.91
C MET A 146 30.25 -24.62 13.26
N LEU A 147 31.27 -23.79 13.05
CA LEU A 147 31.16 -22.35 13.26
C LEU A 147 30.15 -21.72 12.28
N GLN A 148 30.23 -22.06 10.99
CA GLN A 148 29.29 -21.55 9.99
C GLN A 148 27.84 -21.97 10.29
N ASP A 149 27.62 -23.22 10.68
CA ASP A 149 26.29 -23.71 11.06
C ASP A 149 25.72 -22.98 12.26
N ARG A 150 26.54 -22.71 13.29
CA ARG A 150 26.08 -21.96 14.48
C ARG A 150 25.68 -20.54 14.13
N LEU A 151 26.44 -19.86 13.27
CA LEU A 151 26.12 -18.51 12.81
C LEU A 151 24.83 -18.49 11.96
N SER A 152 24.66 -19.50 11.11
CA SER A 152 23.43 -19.70 10.32
C SER A 152 22.20 -19.90 11.21
N GLN A 153 22.31 -20.81 12.19
CA GLN A 153 21.24 -21.12 13.15
C GLN A 153 20.90 -19.93 14.02
N SER A 154 21.88 -19.13 14.43
CA SER A 154 21.61 -17.91 15.20
C SER A 154 20.75 -16.90 14.44
N SER A 155 20.84 -16.88 13.11
CA SER A 155 20.05 -15.97 12.26
C SER A 155 18.66 -16.53 11.92
N GLU A 156 18.45 -17.83 12.07
CA GLU A 156 17.19 -18.54 11.73
C GLU A 156 15.98 -17.95 12.44
N TYR A 157 16.08 -17.79 13.77
CA TYR A 157 14.99 -17.23 14.56
C TYR A 157 14.64 -15.81 14.09
N GLY A 158 15.66 -14.97 13.86
CA GLY A 158 15.49 -13.62 13.35
C GLY A 158 14.80 -13.57 11.98
N ILE A 159 15.23 -14.43 11.05
CA ILE A 159 14.65 -14.55 9.71
C ILE A 159 13.18 -15.00 9.80
N SER A 160 12.84 -15.92 10.70
CA SER A 160 11.48 -16.42 10.86
C SER A 160 10.47 -15.39 11.40
N ILE A 161 10.93 -14.39 12.16
CA ILE A 161 10.05 -13.36 12.75
C ILE A 161 9.81 -12.16 11.82
N LEU A 162 10.74 -11.88 10.91
CA LEU A 162 10.70 -10.74 9.98
C LEU A 162 9.40 -10.66 9.16
N PRO A 163 8.86 -11.75 8.58
CA PRO A 163 7.60 -11.71 7.83
C PRO A 163 6.45 -11.19 8.69
N ARG A 164 6.37 -11.62 9.96
CA ARG A 164 5.31 -11.20 10.89
C ARG A 164 5.44 -9.71 11.23
N ARG A 165 6.66 -9.20 11.42
CA ARG A 165 6.89 -7.77 11.68
C ARG A 165 6.47 -6.92 10.48
N ILE A 166 6.88 -7.30 9.27
CA ILE A 166 6.49 -6.63 8.03
C ILE A 166 4.97 -6.63 7.85
N GLN A 167 4.32 -7.79 8.06
CA GLN A 167 2.86 -7.91 7.94
C GLN A 167 2.12 -7.01 8.92
N ASN A 168 2.54 -6.97 10.18
CA ASN A 168 1.95 -6.10 11.19
C ASN A 168 2.09 -4.62 10.80
N GLN A 169 3.25 -4.23 10.26
CA GLN A 169 3.48 -2.86 9.79
C GLN A 169 2.59 -2.52 8.58
N PHE A 170 2.40 -3.43 7.62
CA PHE A 170 1.43 -3.24 6.54
C PHE A 170 0.01 -3.04 7.07
N SER A 171 -0.45 -3.89 7.99
CA SER A 171 -1.80 -3.79 8.56
C SER A 171 -2.00 -2.45 9.28
N ALA A 172 -1.02 -1.99 10.04
CA ALA A 172 -1.06 -0.70 10.70
C ALA A 172 -1.04 0.47 9.70
N ALA A 173 -0.20 0.41 8.66
CA ALA A 173 -0.18 1.40 7.58
C ALA A 173 -1.55 1.51 6.87
N TYR A 174 -2.14 0.41 6.45
CA TYR A 174 -3.47 0.43 5.81
C TYR A 174 -4.57 0.95 6.74
N SER A 175 -4.50 0.62 8.03
CA SER A 175 -5.46 1.14 9.03
C SER A 175 -5.35 2.66 9.17
N LEU A 176 -4.14 3.22 9.13
CA LEU A 176 -3.93 4.67 9.16
C LEU A 176 -4.43 5.35 7.87
N ILE A 177 -4.24 4.74 6.69
CA ILE A 177 -4.83 5.24 5.43
C ILE A 177 -6.35 5.30 5.55
N ALA A 178 -6.98 4.19 5.94
CA ALA A 178 -8.43 4.12 6.08
C ALA A 178 -8.95 5.16 7.09
N GLN A 179 -8.23 5.40 8.18
CA GLN A 179 -8.57 6.43 9.15
C GLN A 179 -8.46 7.84 8.56
N ARG A 180 -7.43 8.13 7.75
CA ARG A 180 -7.27 9.42 7.06
C ARG A 180 -8.38 9.66 6.03
N ASP A 181 -8.70 8.67 5.21
CA ASP A 181 -9.76 8.76 4.20
C ASP A 181 -11.13 8.95 4.85
N THR A 182 -11.39 8.25 5.97
CA THR A 182 -12.62 8.43 6.75
C THR A 182 -12.72 9.85 7.31
N LYS A 183 -11.62 10.40 7.86
CA LYS A 183 -11.58 11.79 8.34
C LYS A 183 -11.81 12.80 7.21
N ALA A 184 -11.18 12.60 6.06
CA ALA A 184 -11.38 13.45 4.88
C ALA A 184 -12.84 13.41 4.40
N THR A 185 -13.44 12.23 4.35
CA THR A 185 -14.85 12.05 3.99
C THR A 185 -15.79 12.77 4.97
N ILE A 186 -15.52 12.68 6.28
CA ILE A 186 -16.30 13.40 7.31
C ILE A 186 -16.17 14.92 7.14
N ILE A 187 -14.96 15.43 6.87
CA ILE A 187 -14.72 16.85 6.64
C ILE A 187 -15.48 17.32 5.40
N LEU A 188 -15.37 16.60 4.29
CA LEU A 188 -16.10 16.89 3.05
C LEU A 188 -17.62 16.87 3.25
N ALA A 189 -18.14 15.90 4.00
CA ALA A 189 -19.56 15.83 4.34
C ALA A 189 -20.01 17.04 5.16
N LYS A 190 -19.20 17.47 6.15
CA LYS A 190 -19.47 18.66 6.97
C LYS A 190 -19.43 19.95 6.16
N GLU A 191 -18.49 20.07 5.23
CA GLU A 191 -18.41 21.21 4.30
C GLU A 191 -19.59 21.23 3.33
N SER A 192 -19.95 20.08 2.77
CA SER A 192 -21.12 19.92 1.91
C SER A 192 -22.41 20.26 2.64
N GLN A 193 -22.54 19.86 3.92
CA GLN A 193 -23.67 20.24 4.76
C GLN A 193 -23.72 21.75 4.97
N LYS A 194 -22.60 22.39 5.30
CA LYS A 194 -22.53 23.85 5.43
C LYS A 194 -22.91 24.54 4.13
N LEU A 195 -22.38 24.07 3.00
CA LEU A 195 -22.70 24.61 1.68
C LEU A 195 -24.19 24.45 1.38
N ALA A 196 -24.78 23.27 1.61
CA ALA A 196 -26.21 23.04 1.44
C ALA A 196 -27.05 23.98 2.33
N THR A 197 -26.67 24.18 3.60
CA THR A 197 -27.38 25.14 4.47
C THR A 197 -27.26 26.58 3.99
N ALA A 198 -26.09 26.99 3.49
CA ALA A 198 -25.88 28.31 2.91
C ALA A 198 -26.70 28.49 1.62
N SER A 199 -26.75 27.49 0.75
CA SER A 199 -27.57 27.47 -0.48
C SER A 199 -29.06 27.47 -0.18
N LEU A 200 -29.50 26.81 0.90
CA LEU A 200 -30.90 26.88 1.36
C LEU A 200 -31.26 28.29 1.83
N ARG A 201 -30.35 28.97 2.55
CA ARG A 201 -30.54 30.38 2.94
C ARG A 201 -30.55 31.31 1.72
N ASP A 202 -29.67 31.08 0.76
CA ASP A 202 -29.66 31.83 -0.50
C ASP A 202 -30.96 31.61 -1.29
N SER A 203 -31.45 30.37 -1.35
CA SER A 203 -32.76 30.04 -1.93
C SER A 203 -33.92 30.74 -1.21
N SER A 204 -33.83 30.95 0.11
CA SER A 204 -34.82 31.74 0.84
C SER A 204 -34.78 33.21 0.43
N SER A 205 -33.58 33.77 0.24
CA SER A 205 -33.40 35.16 -0.23
C SER A 205 -33.89 35.32 -1.67
N MET A 206 -33.62 34.34 -2.53
CA MET A 206 -34.10 34.28 -3.91
C MET A 206 -35.64 34.27 -3.99
N LYS A 207 -36.31 33.52 -3.09
CA LYS A 207 -37.77 33.52 -3.00
C LYS A 207 -38.31 34.91 -2.61
N THR A 208 -37.60 35.65 -1.77
CA THR A 208 -37.97 37.02 -1.40
C THR A 208 -37.85 37.97 -2.58
N ILE A 209 -36.74 37.94 -3.33
CA ILE A 209 -36.54 38.78 -4.52
C ILE A 209 -37.59 38.47 -5.58
N ALA A 210 -37.85 37.18 -5.85
CA ALA A 210 -38.89 36.76 -6.78
C ALA A 210 -40.30 37.17 -6.32
N GLY A 211 -40.54 37.23 -5.02
CA GLY A 211 -41.78 37.79 -4.46
C GLY A 211 -41.90 39.29 -4.70
N MET A 212 -40.79 40.05 -4.59
CA MET A 212 -40.78 41.49 -4.86
C MET A 212 -40.99 41.81 -6.34
N THR A 213 -40.33 41.10 -7.26
CA THR A 213 -40.59 41.24 -8.70
C THR A 213 -42.04 40.85 -9.02
N LEU A 214 -42.51 39.81 -8.34
CA LEU A 214 -43.90 39.38 -8.18
C LEU A 214 -44.91 40.53 -8.12
N LEU A 215 -44.62 41.40 -7.16
CA LEU A 215 -45.48 42.49 -6.70
C LEU A 215 -45.38 43.73 -7.59
N PHE A 216 -44.19 44.03 -8.15
CA PHE A 216 -43.99 45.22 -8.98
C PHE A 216 -44.34 45.02 -10.46
N LEU A 217 -44.34 43.79 -10.97
CA LEU A 217 -44.59 43.52 -12.39
C LEU A 217 -46.02 43.90 -12.86
N PRO A 218 -47.12 43.62 -12.13
CA PRO A 218 -48.46 43.97 -12.58
C PRO A 218 -48.71 45.49 -12.65
N PRO A 219 -48.36 46.30 -11.63
CA PRO A 219 -48.51 47.75 -11.70
C PRO A 219 -47.67 48.39 -12.80
N THR A 220 -46.43 47.93 -13.02
CA THR A 220 -45.55 48.46 -14.08
C THR A 220 -46.07 48.13 -15.48
N PHE A 221 -46.66 46.96 -15.69
CA PHE A 221 -47.35 46.61 -16.92
C PHE A 221 -48.53 47.56 -17.20
N VAL A 222 -49.36 47.80 -16.19
CA VAL A 222 -50.50 48.74 -16.31
C VAL A 222 -50.00 50.17 -16.57
N CYS A 223 -48.95 50.63 -15.89
CA CYS A 223 -48.33 51.93 -16.14
C CYS A 223 -47.87 52.10 -17.59
N THR A 224 -47.21 51.06 -18.14
CA THR A 224 -46.77 51.05 -19.55
C THR A 224 -47.96 51.08 -20.50
N PHE A 225 -49.00 50.30 -20.22
CA PHE A 225 -50.23 50.27 -21.02
C PHE A 225 -50.92 51.64 -21.07
N PHE A 226 -50.97 52.35 -19.94
CA PHE A 226 -51.51 53.71 -19.88
C PHE A 226 -50.60 54.77 -20.53
N SER A 227 -49.30 54.48 -20.68
CA SER A 227 -48.34 55.37 -21.36
C SER A 227 -48.36 55.22 -22.89
N MET A 228 -49.08 54.24 -23.45
CA MET A 228 -49.20 54.10 -24.89
C MET A 228 -50.09 55.22 -25.47
N PRO A 229 -49.67 55.93 -26.52
CA PRO A 229 -50.41 57.06 -27.11
C PRO A 229 -51.66 56.62 -27.90
N ILE A 230 -52.00 55.34 -27.89
CA ILE A 230 -53.10 54.73 -28.64
C ILE A 230 -54.47 55.08 -28.00
N ILE A 231 -54.47 55.52 -26.74
CA ILE A 231 -55.69 55.82 -25.97
C ILE A 231 -55.62 57.27 -25.44
N ASN A 232 -56.61 58.09 -25.79
CA ASN A 232 -56.68 59.52 -25.39
C ASN A 232 -57.15 59.68 -23.93
N TRP A 233 -56.24 59.51 -22.97
CA TRP A 233 -56.54 59.61 -21.54
C TRP A 233 -56.69 61.04 -21.02
N ASP A 234 -56.18 62.06 -21.73
CA ASP A 234 -56.28 63.47 -21.35
C ASP A 234 -57.72 63.99 -21.28
N ALA A 235 -58.65 63.39 -22.03
CA ALA A 235 -60.07 63.74 -22.00
C ALA A 235 -60.78 63.38 -20.68
N LEU A 236 -60.14 62.57 -19.82
CA LEU A 236 -60.72 62.02 -18.59
C LEU A 236 -60.21 62.69 -17.29
N GLY A 237 -59.23 63.60 -17.38
CA GLY A 237 -58.74 64.38 -16.24
C GLY A 237 -58.42 63.52 -15.00
N HIS A 238 -58.85 63.95 -13.80
CA HIS A 238 -58.65 63.24 -12.52
C HIS A 238 -59.23 61.81 -12.48
N ARG A 239 -60.14 61.45 -13.40
CA ARG A 239 -60.79 60.14 -13.46
C ARG A 239 -59.86 59.05 -14.01
N SER A 240 -58.83 59.43 -14.75
CA SER A 240 -57.79 58.53 -15.28
C SER A 240 -57.01 57.81 -14.17
N LEU A 241 -56.65 58.53 -13.10
CA LEU A 241 -55.97 57.96 -11.92
C LEU A 241 -56.85 56.94 -11.20
N GLY A 242 -58.16 57.19 -11.11
CA GLY A 242 -59.11 56.24 -10.52
C GLY A 242 -59.21 54.93 -11.30
N ILE A 243 -59.17 54.99 -12.63
CA ILE A 243 -59.23 53.81 -13.51
C ILE A 243 -57.92 53.01 -13.44
N TYR A 244 -56.78 53.69 -13.28
CA TYR A 244 -55.49 53.04 -13.00
C TYR A 244 -55.57 52.21 -11.70
N PHE A 245 -56.02 52.81 -10.60
CA PHE A 245 -56.16 52.07 -9.33
C PHE A 245 -57.20 50.95 -9.42
N ALA A 246 -58.29 51.16 -10.16
CA ALA A 246 -59.34 50.16 -10.37
C ALA A 246 -58.88 48.94 -11.18
N THR A 247 -57.88 49.08 -12.05
CA THR A 247 -57.36 47.98 -12.90
C THR A 247 -56.08 47.34 -12.35
N ALA A 248 -55.16 48.13 -11.80
CA ALA A 248 -53.90 47.64 -11.24
C ALA A 248 -54.12 46.81 -9.95
N THR A 249 -55.05 47.22 -9.08
CA THR A 249 -55.34 46.53 -7.82
C THR A 249 -55.83 45.09 -8.02
N PRO A 250 -56.88 44.80 -8.81
CA PRO A 250 -57.35 43.43 -9.00
C PRO A 250 -56.33 42.55 -9.72
N LEU A 251 -55.55 43.11 -10.66
CA LEU A 251 -54.50 42.37 -11.35
C LEU A 251 -53.37 41.95 -10.38
N THR A 252 -52.96 42.86 -9.49
CA THR A 252 -51.96 42.58 -8.45
C THR A 252 -52.48 41.53 -7.46
N VAL A 253 -53.74 41.66 -7.03
CA VAL A 253 -54.40 40.68 -6.15
C VAL A 253 -54.47 39.30 -6.81
N MET A 254 -54.83 39.22 -8.09
CA MET A 254 -54.89 37.95 -8.84
C MET A 254 -53.53 37.26 -8.90
N VAL A 255 -52.47 38.00 -9.21
CA VAL A 255 -51.11 37.46 -9.31
C VAL A 255 -50.61 36.96 -7.94
N ILE A 256 -50.87 37.70 -6.86
CA ILE A 256 -50.51 37.30 -5.49
C ILE A 256 -51.31 36.07 -5.04
N LEU A 257 -52.63 36.04 -5.28
CA LEU A 257 -53.48 34.89 -4.95
C LEU A 257 -53.06 33.62 -5.70
N SER A 258 -52.72 33.76 -6.99
CA SER A 258 -52.18 32.66 -7.79
C SER A 258 -50.87 32.11 -7.19
N TRP A 259 -49.94 32.98 -6.78
CA TRP A 259 -48.69 32.57 -6.15
C TRP A 259 -48.89 31.89 -4.78
N ILE A 260 -49.78 32.41 -3.94
CA ILE A 260 -50.10 31.83 -2.62
C ILE A 260 -50.74 30.45 -2.78
N THR A 261 -51.77 30.35 -3.62
CA THR A 261 -52.47 29.07 -3.87
C THR A 261 -51.53 28.02 -4.46
N TYR A 262 -50.69 28.39 -5.42
CA TYR A 262 -49.67 27.52 -5.99
C TYR A 262 -48.64 27.04 -4.95
N ASN A 263 -48.11 27.93 -4.11
CA ASN A 263 -47.17 27.55 -3.06
C ASN A 263 -47.80 26.64 -1.99
N VAL A 264 -49.03 26.93 -1.57
CA VAL A 264 -49.76 26.11 -0.58
C VAL A 264 -50.07 24.73 -1.16
N TRP A 265 -50.49 24.66 -2.41
CA TRP A 265 -50.75 23.40 -3.10
C TRP A 265 -49.48 22.57 -3.24
N ARG A 266 -48.36 23.18 -3.68
CA ARG A 266 -47.07 22.49 -3.81
C ARG A 266 -46.60 21.92 -2.47
N ARG A 267 -46.68 22.70 -1.38
CA ARG A 267 -46.31 22.23 -0.02
C ARG A 267 -47.17 21.06 0.45
N LYS A 268 -48.47 21.05 0.14
CA LYS A 268 -49.37 19.93 0.49
C LYS A 268 -49.02 18.67 -0.31
N ALA A 269 -48.66 18.80 -1.58
CA ALA A 269 -48.26 17.68 -2.43
C ALA A 269 -46.96 17.03 -1.95
N GLU A 270 -45.95 17.83 -1.58
CA GLU A 270 -44.67 17.34 -1.05
C GLU A 270 -44.85 16.57 0.27
N LYS A 271 -45.68 17.08 1.20
CA LYS A 271 -45.99 16.40 2.46
C LYS A 271 -46.69 15.05 2.28
N LYS A 272 -47.53 14.90 1.26
CA LYS A 272 -48.19 13.63 0.95
C LYS A 272 -47.19 12.59 0.45
N LYS A 273 -46.25 12.99 -0.41
CA LYS A 273 -45.18 12.11 -0.91
C LYS A 273 -44.28 11.61 0.21
N PHE A 274 -43.85 12.49 1.11
CA PHE A 274 -42.99 12.12 2.24
C PHE A 274 -43.67 11.12 3.19
N LYS A 275 -44.96 11.31 3.51
CA LYS A 275 -45.72 10.35 4.34
C LYS A 275 -45.85 8.98 3.70
N LEU A 276 -46.11 8.92 2.39
CA LEU A 276 -46.23 7.65 1.66
C LEU A 276 -44.91 6.85 1.68
N GLU A 277 -43.77 7.54 1.64
CA GLU A 277 -42.45 6.91 1.64
C GLU A 277 -42.04 6.39 3.03
N ASP A 278 -42.35 7.14 4.09
CA ASP A 278 -42.19 6.70 5.49
C ASP A 278 -43.07 5.48 5.82
N ASP A 279 -44.31 5.46 5.32
CA ASP A 279 -45.25 4.34 5.51
C ASP A 279 -44.77 3.09 4.76
N ALA A 280 -44.19 3.24 3.57
CA ALA A 280 -43.60 2.15 2.80
C ALA A 280 -42.35 1.55 3.49
N SER A 281 -41.46 2.40 4.05
CA SER A 281 -40.24 1.94 4.74
C SER A 281 -40.50 1.18 6.04
N LYS A 282 -41.66 1.38 6.69
CA LYS A 282 -42.04 0.65 7.92
C LYS A 282 -42.76 -0.67 7.66
N SER A 283 -43.13 -0.95 6.42
CA SER A 283 -43.85 -2.15 6.01
C SER A 283 -42.95 -3.28 5.48
N VAL A 284 -41.64 -3.05 5.45
CA VAL A 284 -40.57 -4.01 5.10
C VAL A 284 -39.78 -4.35 6.36
#